data_AF-A0A382IU89-F1
#
_entry.id   AF-A0A382IU89-F1
#
_cell.length_a   1.000
_cell.length_b   1.000
_cell.length_c   1.000
_cell.angle_alpha   90.00
_cell.angle_beta   90.00
_cell.angle_gamma   90.00
#
_symmetry.space_group_name_H-M   'P 1'
#
loop_
_entity.id
_entity.type
_entity.pdbx_description
1 polymer ?
#
loop_
_entity_poly.entity_id
_entity_poly.type
_entity_poly.pdbx_seq_one_letter_code
_entity_poly.pdbx_strand_id
1 'polypeptide(L)' 'MIKKIKIFIILGVILLAQPARLQDRDISLPLLTVKEVMDAIIIPMSAIIWGAYELETDDEWQEVSNAALAVIAAGNLLVR' A
#
# COMPACT_ATOMS: atom_id res chain seq x y z
N MET A 1 -41.71 21.48 -28.16
CA MET A 1 -40.42 21.84 -27.49
C MET A 1 -40.43 21.63 -25.98
N ILE A 2 -41.51 21.94 -25.26
CA ILE A 2 -41.63 21.86 -23.79
C ILE A 2 -41.35 20.46 -23.17
N LYS A 3 -41.72 19.38 -23.86
CA LYS A 3 -41.50 18.00 -23.36
C LYS A 3 -40.01 17.61 -23.30
N LYS A 4 -39.20 18.09 -24.26
CA LYS A 4 -37.75 17.86 -24.29
C LYS A 4 -37.06 18.64 -23.16
N ILE A 5 -37.49 19.87 -22.91
CA ILE A 5 -36.97 20.74 -21.83
C ILE A 5 -37.23 20.14 -20.44
N LYS A 6 -38.42 19.56 -20.20
CA LYS A 6 -38.70 18.85 -18.93
C LYS A 6 -37.79 17.63 -18.71
N ILE A 7 -37.46 16.88 -19.77
CA ILE A 7 -36.55 15.73 -19.69
C ILE A 7 -35.14 16.18 -19.26
N PHE A 8 -34.65 17.30 -19.80
CA PHE A 8 -33.31 17.82 -19.46
C PHE A 8 -33.24 18.34 -18.02
N ILE A 9 -34.32 18.91 -17.49
CA ILE A 9 -34.38 19.38 -16.09
C ILE A 9 -34.35 18.19 -15.12
N ILE A 10 -35.11 17.12 -15.40
CA ILE A 10 -35.12 15.92 -14.55
C ILE A 10 -33.76 15.22 -14.57
N LEU A 11 -33.12 15.15 -15.75
CA LEU A 11 -31.79 14.57 -15.89
C LEU A 11 -30.71 15.39 -15.16
N GLY A 12 -30.84 16.72 -15.14
CA GLY A 12 -29.96 17.62 -14.40
C GLY A 12 -30.06 17.46 -12.87
N VAL A 13 -31.26 17.21 -12.35
CA VAL A 13 -31.48 17.00 -10.90
C VAL A 13 -30.92 15.65 -10.42
N ILE A 14 -30.97 14.61 -11.25
CA ILE A 14 -30.43 13.29 -10.92
C ILE A 14 -28.89 13.29 -10.91
N LEU A 15 -28.24 14.14 -11.72
CA LEU A 15 -26.78 14.26 -11.74
C LEU A 15 -26.19 14.92 -10.47
N LEU A 16 -26.97 15.73 -9.77
CA LEU A 16 -26.56 16.46 -8.56
C LEU A 16 -26.77 15.66 -7.27
N ALA A 17 -27.56 14.60 -7.31
CA ALA A 17 -27.80 13.72 -6.17
C ALA A 17 -26.76 12.59 -6.11
N GLN A 18 -25.47 12.95 -6.16
CA GLN A 18 -24.43 11.99 -5.79
C GLN A 18 -24.31 12.02 -4.27
N PRO A 19 -24.58 10.91 -3.55
CA PRO A 19 -24.26 10.85 -2.14
C PRO A 19 -22.74 11.03 -2.03
N ALA A 20 -22.30 12.11 -1.38
CA ALA A 20 -20.92 12.23 -0.96
C ALA A 20 -20.60 11.02 -0.09
N ARG A 21 -19.94 10.02 -0.67
CA ARG A 21 -19.34 8.92 0.08
C ARG A 21 -18.20 9.56 0.86
N LEU A 22 -18.52 10.05 2.06
CA LEU A 22 -17.54 10.29 3.11
C LEU A 22 -16.94 8.91 3.43
N GLN A 23 -15.93 8.52 2.65
CA GLN A 23 -14.96 7.53 3.08
C GLN A 23 -14.05 8.21 4.08
N ASP A 24 -14.63 8.61 5.22
CA ASP A 24 -13.87 8.68 6.45
C ASP A 24 -13.74 7.26 6.98
N ARG A 25 -12.98 6.48 6.21
CA ARG A 25 -12.30 5.32 6.74
C ARG A 25 -10.88 5.80 6.97
N ASP A 26 -10.71 6.66 7.96
CA ASP A 26 -9.56 6.50 8.84
C ASP A 26 -9.73 5.15 9.56
N ILE A 27 -9.67 4.06 8.79
CA ILE A 27 -9.09 2.83 9.29
C ILE A 27 -7.64 3.27 9.45
N SER A 28 -7.34 3.86 10.60
CA SER A 28 -6.00 3.86 11.14
C SER A 28 -5.63 2.40 11.16
N LEU A 29 -5.02 1.95 10.05
CA LEU A 29 -4.46 0.62 9.91
C LEU A 29 -3.66 0.42 11.19
N PRO A 30 -3.93 -0.64 11.96
CA PRO A 30 -3.28 -0.83 13.24
C PRO A 30 -1.79 -0.58 13.05
N LEU A 31 -1.27 0.40 13.80
CA LEU A 31 0.12 0.79 13.70
C LEU A 31 0.91 -0.49 14.01
N LEU A 32 1.57 -1.05 13.00
CA LEU A 32 2.35 -2.28 13.16
C LEU A 32 3.31 -2.05 14.32
N THR A 33 3.23 -2.93 15.32
CA THR A 33 4.15 -2.88 16.44
C THR A 33 5.57 -3.18 15.96
N VAL A 34 6.57 -2.68 16.68
CA VAL A 34 7.98 -3.01 16.38
C VAL A 34 8.18 -4.53 16.24
N LYS A 35 7.55 -5.31 17.14
CA LYS A 35 7.61 -6.77 17.11
C LYS A 35 7.05 -7.35 15.82
N GLU A 36 5.90 -6.89 15.35
CA GLU A 36 5.30 -7.38 14.10
C GLU A 36 6.15 -7.04 12.88
N VAL A 37 6.72 -5.82 12.82
CA VAL A 37 7.64 -5.43 11.72
C VAL A 37 8.92 -6.27 11.77
N MET A 38 9.45 -6.51 12.96
CA MET A 38 10.65 -7.34 13.14
C MET A 38 10.41 -8.78 12.69
N ASP A 39 9.33 -9.40 13.18
CA ASP A 39 9.00 -10.79 12.90
C ASP A 39 8.65 -11.02 11.43
N ALA A 40 7.89 -10.09 10.83
CA ALA A 40 7.39 -10.27 9.46
C ALA A 40 8.40 -9.89 8.37
N ILE A 41 9.31 -8.93 8.65
CA ILE A 41 10.18 -8.36 7.60
C ILE A 41 11.65 -8.38 8.01
N ILE A 42 12.03 -7.72 9.11
CA ILE A 42 13.45 -7.48 9.38
C ILE A 42 14.20 -8.80 9.61
N ILE A 43 13.67 -9.69 10.45
CA ILE A 43 14.31 -10.99 10.76
C ILE A 43 14.46 -11.85 9.49
N PRO A 44 13.40 -12.17 8.72
CA PRO A 44 13.55 -13.05 7.56
C PRO A 44 14.40 -12.42 6.46
N MET A 45 14.29 -11.12 6.19
CA MET A 45 15.10 -10.47 5.15
C MET A 45 16.57 -10.36 5.56
N SER A 46 16.85 -10.11 6.84
CA SER A 46 18.24 -10.12 7.35
C SER A 46 18.86 -11.52 7.25
N ALA A 47 18.07 -12.58 7.44
CA ALA A 47 18.54 -13.94 7.24
C ALA A 47 18.92 -14.21 5.77
N ILE A 48 18.20 -13.63 4.80
CA ILE A 48 18.58 -13.72 3.38
C ILE A 48 19.89 -12.96 3.12
N ILE A 49 20.00 -11.72 3.61
CA ILE A 49 21.19 -10.87 3.40
C ILE A 49 22.46 -11.54 3.95
N TRP A 50 22.40 -12.09 5.16
CA TRP A 50 23.58 -12.64 5.84
C TRP A 50 23.73 -14.16 5.71
N GLY A 51 22.69 -14.85 5.24
CA GLY A 51 22.70 -16.29 4.96
C GLY A 51 23.07 -16.65 3.53
N ALA A 52 23.17 -15.64 2.66
CA ALA A 52 23.69 -15.74 1.31
C ALA A 52 25.21 -16.03 1.33
N TYR A 53 25.58 -17.31 1.25
CA TYR A 53 26.97 -17.73 1.10
C TYR A 53 27.26 -17.97 -0.39
N GLU A 54 28.33 -17.35 -0.90
CA GLU A 54 28.84 -17.53 -2.27
C GLU A 54 27.80 -17.27 -3.38
N LEU A 55 27.46 -16.01 -3.60
CA LEU A 55 26.58 -15.59 -4.71
C LEU A 55 27.34 -15.67 -6.04
N GLU A 56 26.88 -16.52 -6.95
CA GLU A 56 27.53 -16.79 -8.23
C GLU A 56 26.82 -16.10 -9.40
N THR A 57 25.52 -15.84 -9.25
CA THR A 57 24.66 -15.36 -10.34
C THR A 57 24.04 -13.99 -10.05
N ASP A 58 23.71 -13.25 -11.10
CA ASP A 58 23.01 -11.96 -10.98
C ASP A 58 21.64 -12.10 -10.31
N ASP A 59 20.96 -13.23 -10.51
CA ASP A 59 19.65 -13.51 -9.89
C ASP A 59 19.78 -13.66 -8.36
N GLU A 60 20.83 -14.33 -7.88
CA GLU A 60 21.13 -14.43 -6.45
C GLU A 60 21.50 -13.06 -5.84
N TRP A 61 22.27 -12.26 -6.58
CA TRP A 61 22.54 -10.87 -6.18
C TRP A 61 21.27 -10.02 -6.14
N GLN A 62 20.34 -10.23 -7.05
CA GLN A 62 19.06 -9.53 -7.08
C GLN A 62 18.19 -9.91 -5.88
N GLU A 63 18.21 -11.17 -5.44
CA GLU A 63 17.50 -11.60 -4.23
C GLU A 63 18.00 -10.89 -2.98
N VAL A 64 19.33 -10.84 -2.78
CA VAL A 64 19.94 -10.12 -1.65
C VAL A 64 19.64 -8.62 -1.71
N SER A 65 19.68 -8.03 -2.91
CA SER A 65 19.31 -6.62 -3.12
C SER A 65 17.86 -6.34 -2.72
N ASN A 66 16.93 -7.20 -3.13
CA ASN A 66 15.52 -7.08 -2.77
C ASN A 66 15.31 -7.21 -1.26
N ALA A 67 16.01 -8.14 -0.60
CA ALA A 67 15.95 -8.30 0.85
C ALA A 67 16.48 -7.05 1.58
N ALA A 68 17.59 -6.47 1.12
CA ALA A 68 18.14 -5.23 1.69
C ALA A 68 17.16 -4.06 1.56
N LEU A 69 16.52 -3.89 0.39
CA LEU A 69 15.50 -2.86 0.18
C LEU A 69 14.29 -3.05 1.10
N ALA A 70 13.87 -4.30 1.34
CA ALA A 70 12.79 -4.62 2.28
C ALA A 70 13.13 -4.23 3.73
N VAL A 71 14.37 -4.48 4.17
CA VAL A 71 14.84 -4.05 5.50
C VAL A 71 14.83 -2.52 5.63
N ILE A 72 15.31 -1.79 4.62
CA ILE A 72 15.29 -0.32 4.60
C ILE A 72 13.86 0.20 4.67
N ALA A 73 12.96 -0.36 3.86
CA ALA A 73 11.54 0.01 3.87
C ALA A 73 10.88 -0.27 5.23
N ALA A 74 11.21 -1.40 5.87
CA ALA A 74 10.74 -1.72 7.22
C ALA A 74 11.26 -0.71 8.26
N GLY A 75 12.50 -0.23 8.12
CA GLY A 75 13.04 0.85 8.96
C GLY A 75 12.17 2.11 8.92
N ASN A 76 11.68 2.50 7.74
CA ASN A 76 10.77 3.65 7.60
C ASN A 76 9.41 3.43 8.28
N LEU A 77 8.98 2.18 8.47
CA LEU A 77 7.76 1.87 9.21
C LEU A 77 7.94 2.05 10.73
N LEU A 78 9.18 1.94 11.23
CA LEU A 78 9.53 2.01 12.65
C LEU A 78 9.80 3.44 13.15
N VAL A 79 10.27 4.34 12.28
CA VAL A 79 10.66 5.73 12.64
C VAL A 79 9.47 6.71 12.68
N ARG A 80 8.24 6.20 12.63
CA ARG A 80 7.02 7.03 12.61
C ARG A 80 6.85 7.91 13.84
#